data_AF-A0A418EEV9-F1
#
_entry.id   AF-A0A418EEV9-F1
#
_cell.length_a   1.000
_cell.length_b   1.000
_cell.length_c   1.000
_cell.angle_alpha   90.00
_cell.angle_beta   90.00
_cell.angle_gamma   90.00
#
_symmetry.space_group_name_H-M   'P 1'
#
loop_
_entity.id
_entity.type
_entity.pdbx_description
1 polymer ?
#
loop_
_entity_poly.entity_id
_entity_poly.type
_entity_poly.pdbx_seq_one_letter_code
_entity_poly.pdbx_strand_id
1 'polypeptide(L)'
;MWQICLFRFLISVFNGVRTTAALPISTYWAGVEPLNDALSNVIGNLLFASVLVIVGKWGLHWNWRWTIAAGTLGMVVVDGFVVFLTIWNVVRNQWFFNGVGLAEQFPYGLRFIVSTYVAVEIADKGNEGATYGLITTVSNLSGPFASIFYKYVNSYFKVSQNDVKTDTLEVRWDVTYVYFISYGFKIASLFWLFLLPPQKAEVRALKARGGKSKVAGFILVSLFFICVSFTVSSNIMSIFPSTKCYRVAGGNGVLDPKTGKCPQK
;
A
#
# COMPACT_ATOMS: atom_id res chain seq x y z
N MET A 1 -1.67 5.56 -22.59
CA MET A 1 -0.51 5.49 -21.66
C MET A 1 -0.77 6.26 -20.36
N TRP A 2 -0.94 7.60 -20.42
CA TRP A 2 -1.09 8.45 -19.23
C TRP A 2 -2.19 7.97 -18.26
N GLN A 3 -3.34 7.55 -18.80
CA GLN A 3 -4.48 7.06 -18.03
C GLN A 3 -4.12 5.86 -17.13
N ILE A 4 -3.38 4.90 -17.67
CA ILE A 4 -3.00 3.67 -16.95
C ILE A 4 -1.93 3.97 -15.90
N CYS A 5 -0.94 4.81 -16.25
CA CYS A 5 0.07 5.24 -15.29
C CYS A 5 -0.56 6.01 -14.12
N LEU A 6 -1.49 6.92 -14.40
CA LEU A 6 -2.20 7.68 -13.37
C LEU A 6 -3.07 6.76 -12.51
N PHE A 7 -3.83 5.85 -13.12
CA PHE A 7 -4.60 4.83 -12.41
C PHE A 7 -3.69 4.03 -11.47
N ARG A 8 -2.57 3.52 -12.01
CA ARG A 8 -1.65 2.66 -11.26
C ARG A 8 -1.02 3.41 -10.10
N PHE A 9 -0.65 4.67 -10.29
CA PHE A 9 -0.14 5.52 -9.22
C PHE A 9 -1.20 5.69 -8.12
N LEU A 10 -2.39 6.18 -8.47
CA LEU A 10 -3.45 6.52 -7.51
C LEU A 10 -3.93 5.30 -6.72
N ILE A 11 -4.20 4.18 -7.40
CA ILE A 11 -4.64 2.96 -6.72
C ILE A 11 -3.56 2.42 -5.78
N SER A 12 -2.28 2.53 -6.16
CA SER A 12 -1.16 2.05 -5.35
C SER A 12 -0.83 2.98 -4.19
N VAL A 13 -1.03 4.30 -4.33
CA VAL A 13 -0.92 5.26 -3.22
C VAL A 13 -1.98 4.94 -2.18
N PHE A 14 -3.25 4.86 -2.58
CA PHE A 14 -4.36 4.64 -1.65
C PHE A 14 -4.28 3.27 -0.97
N ASN A 15 -3.93 2.20 -1.71
CA ASN A 15 -3.71 0.88 -1.11
C ASN A 15 -2.42 0.80 -0.29
N GLY A 16 -1.44 1.68 -0.55
CA GLY A 16 -0.20 1.78 0.21
C GLY A 16 -0.35 2.45 1.58
N VAL A 17 -1.49 3.09 1.85
CA VAL A 17 -1.78 3.70 3.16
C VAL A 17 -1.99 2.58 4.18
N ARG A 18 -0.96 2.33 4.99
CA ARG A 18 -0.94 1.34 6.08
C ARG A 18 -0.97 2.03 7.44
N THR A 19 -0.93 1.24 8.52
CA THR A 19 -0.73 1.76 9.87
C THR A 19 0.69 1.49 10.37
N THR A 20 1.22 2.37 11.23
CA THR A 20 2.46 2.15 11.96
C THR A 20 2.27 1.22 13.17
N ALA A 21 1.02 0.98 13.57
CA ALA A 21 0.68 0.10 14.69
C ALA A 21 0.84 -1.40 14.36
N ALA A 22 0.84 -1.79 13.09
CA ALA A 22 0.85 -3.19 12.68
C ALA A 22 2.02 -3.99 13.26
N LEU A 23 3.25 -3.43 13.21
CA LEU A 23 4.43 -4.08 13.78
C LEU A 23 4.36 -4.18 15.31
N PRO A 24 4.12 -3.08 16.06
CA PRO A 24 3.86 -3.16 17.50
C PRO A 24 2.81 -4.19 17.92
N ILE A 25 1.68 -4.28 17.20
CA ILE A 25 0.60 -5.23 17.49
C ILE A 25 1.06 -6.66 17.26
N SER A 26 1.71 -6.91 16.12
CA SER A 26 2.26 -8.22 15.77
C SER A 26 3.20 -8.72 16.88
N THR A 27 4.13 -7.87 17.32
CA THR A 27 5.14 -8.23 18.32
C THR A 27 4.59 -8.33 19.74
N TYR A 28 3.82 -7.33 20.22
CA TYR A 28 3.47 -7.21 21.64
C TYR A 28 2.07 -7.73 21.98
N TRP A 29 1.12 -7.72 21.05
CA TRP A 29 -0.24 -8.22 21.32
C TRP A 29 -0.43 -9.62 20.75
N ALA A 30 -0.11 -9.84 19.47
CA ALA A 30 -0.21 -11.16 18.85
C ALA A 30 0.97 -12.08 19.22
N GLY A 31 2.06 -11.51 19.74
CA GLY A 31 3.23 -12.25 20.21
C GLY A 31 3.99 -12.97 19.11
N VAL A 32 3.91 -12.51 17.85
CA VAL A 32 4.47 -13.19 16.69
C VAL A 32 5.99 -13.32 16.81
N GLU A 33 6.46 -14.56 16.81
CA GLU A 33 7.89 -14.87 16.82
C GLU A 33 8.52 -14.68 15.43
N PRO A 34 9.81 -14.27 15.35
CA PRO A 34 10.50 -14.09 14.07
C PRO A 34 10.51 -15.33 13.18
N LEU A 35 10.56 -16.53 13.77
CA LEU A 35 10.49 -17.79 13.02
C LEU A 35 9.14 -17.95 12.32
N ASN A 36 8.06 -17.67 13.03
CA ASN A 36 6.70 -17.75 12.49
C ASN A 36 6.48 -16.67 11.41
N ASP A 37 6.98 -15.46 11.63
CA ASP A 37 6.96 -14.39 10.62
C ASP A 37 7.72 -14.80 9.35
N ALA A 38 8.93 -15.37 9.49
CA ALA A 38 9.71 -15.86 8.36
C ALA A 38 8.99 -16.99 7.58
N LEU A 39 8.42 -17.96 8.29
CA LEU A 39 7.63 -19.04 7.67
C LEU A 39 6.40 -18.50 6.95
N SER A 40 5.68 -17.56 7.58
CA SER A 40 4.52 -16.90 7.00
C SER A 40 4.88 -16.13 5.73
N ASN A 41 6.04 -15.48 5.67
CA ASN A 41 6.53 -14.85 4.46
C ASN A 41 6.81 -15.85 3.32
N VAL A 42 7.40 -17.01 3.63
CA VAL A 42 7.63 -18.08 2.63
C VAL A 42 6.30 -18.60 2.09
N ILE A 43 5.35 -18.92 2.97
CA ILE A 43 4.00 -19.37 2.59
C ILE A 43 3.29 -18.28 1.77
N GLY A 44 3.43 -17.02 2.18
CA GLY A 44 2.87 -15.87 1.46
C GLY A 44 3.39 -15.76 0.03
N ASN A 45 4.69 -15.97 -0.20
CA ASN A 45 5.28 -15.97 -1.54
C ASN A 45 4.77 -17.15 -2.40
N LEU A 46 4.57 -18.33 -1.81
CA LEU A 46 3.96 -19.47 -2.50
C LEU A 46 2.49 -19.19 -2.87
N LEU A 47 1.73 -18.59 -1.96
CA LEU A 47 0.36 -18.16 -2.22
C LEU A 47 0.32 -17.13 -3.34
N PHE A 48 1.18 -16.12 -3.29
CA PHE A 48 1.31 -15.13 -4.37
C PHE A 48 1.58 -15.81 -5.72
N ALA A 49 2.54 -16.74 -5.79
CA ALA A 49 2.81 -17.50 -7.02
C ALA A 49 1.59 -18.30 -7.49
N SER A 50 0.86 -18.96 -6.58
CA SER A 50 -0.36 -19.70 -6.91
C SER A 50 -1.45 -18.78 -7.49
N VAL A 51 -1.63 -17.58 -6.94
CA VAL A 51 -2.58 -16.58 -7.43
C VAL A 51 -2.21 -16.14 -8.84
N LEU A 52 -0.93 -15.94 -9.14
CA LEU A 52 -0.49 -15.63 -10.50
C LEU A 52 -0.83 -16.76 -11.49
N VAL A 53 -0.65 -18.02 -11.10
CA VAL A 53 -1.00 -19.18 -11.95
C VAL A 53 -2.51 -19.25 -12.16
N ILE A 54 -3.31 -19.09 -11.11
CA ILE A 54 -4.78 -19.13 -11.18
C ILE A 54 -5.30 -18.03 -12.10
N VAL A 55 -4.89 -16.78 -11.87
CA VAL A 55 -5.34 -15.65 -12.68
C VAL A 55 -4.79 -15.75 -14.10
N GLY A 56 -3.58 -16.28 -14.28
CA GLY A 56 -3.01 -16.48 -15.61
C GLY A 56 -3.72 -17.53 -16.45
N LYS A 57 -4.24 -18.60 -15.83
CA LYS A 57 -5.01 -19.65 -16.53
C LYS A 57 -6.48 -19.29 -16.72
N TRP A 58 -7.13 -18.73 -15.70
CA TRP A 58 -8.60 -18.55 -15.67
C TRP A 58 -9.07 -17.10 -15.60
N GLY A 59 -8.20 -16.16 -15.21
CA GLY A 59 -8.55 -14.76 -15.00
C GLY A 59 -8.61 -13.89 -16.26
N LEU A 60 -8.28 -14.44 -17.43
CA LEU A 60 -8.32 -13.72 -18.72
C LEU A 60 -9.71 -13.21 -19.09
N HIS A 61 -10.76 -13.95 -18.70
CA HIS A 61 -12.15 -13.60 -19.00
C HIS A 61 -12.85 -12.82 -17.89
N TRP A 62 -12.17 -12.59 -16.76
CA TRP A 62 -12.76 -11.88 -15.63
C TRP A 62 -12.83 -10.38 -15.89
N ASN A 63 -13.85 -9.74 -15.34
CA ASN A 63 -13.89 -8.28 -15.28
C ASN A 63 -12.94 -7.80 -14.18
N TRP A 64 -11.82 -7.21 -14.59
CA TRP A 64 -10.74 -6.84 -13.68
C TRP A 64 -11.17 -5.80 -12.64
N ARG A 65 -12.13 -4.92 -12.96
CA ARG A 65 -12.65 -3.94 -11.98
C ARG A 65 -13.33 -4.66 -10.82
N TRP A 66 -14.24 -5.59 -11.13
CA TRP A 66 -14.99 -6.33 -10.12
C TRP A 66 -14.10 -7.26 -9.32
N THR A 67 -13.14 -7.94 -9.96
CA THR A 67 -12.23 -8.81 -9.22
C THR A 67 -11.36 -8.01 -8.25
N ILE A 68 -10.82 -6.85 -8.66
CA ILE A 68 -10.04 -5.99 -7.75
C ILE A 68 -10.92 -5.43 -6.63
N ALA A 69 -12.15 -5.00 -6.94
CA ALA A 69 -13.09 -4.50 -5.94
C ALA A 69 -13.44 -5.56 -4.90
N ALA A 70 -13.87 -6.74 -5.35
CA ALA A 70 -14.22 -7.86 -4.48
C ALA A 70 -13.02 -8.30 -3.63
N GLY A 71 -11.82 -8.42 -4.22
CA GLY A 71 -10.61 -8.78 -3.47
C GLY A 71 -10.22 -7.74 -2.43
N THR A 72 -10.38 -6.44 -2.73
CA THR A 72 -10.08 -5.36 -1.79
C THR A 72 -11.08 -5.33 -0.64
N LEU A 73 -12.38 -5.41 -0.93
CA LEU A 73 -13.43 -5.41 0.08
C LEU A 73 -13.37 -6.65 0.95
N GLY A 74 -13.22 -7.83 0.35
CA GLY A 74 -13.06 -9.10 1.06
C GLY A 74 -11.85 -9.06 1.99
N MET A 75 -10.72 -8.52 1.53
CA MET A 75 -9.54 -8.36 2.38
C MET A 75 -9.77 -7.40 3.54
N VAL A 76 -10.41 -6.24 3.31
CA VAL A 76 -10.71 -5.29 4.40
C VAL A 76 -11.61 -5.95 5.47
N VAL A 77 -12.57 -6.77 5.05
CA VAL A 77 -13.44 -7.51 5.98
C VAL A 77 -12.65 -8.55 6.78
N VAL A 78 -11.84 -9.37 6.12
CA VAL A 78 -11.04 -10.43 6.78
C VAL A 78 -9.98 -9.83 7.72
N ASP A 79 -9.23 -8.85 7.23
CA ASP A 79 -8.20 -8.11 7.98
C ASP A 79 -8.82 -7.40 9.18
N GLY A 80 -9.90 -6.65 8.94
CA GLY A 80 -10.62 -5.95 10.00
C GLY A 80 -11.13 -6.91 11.08
N PHE A 81 -11.75 -8.02 10.68
CA PHE A 81 -12.24 -9.02 11.63
C PHE A 81 -11.11 -9.52 12.55
N VAL A 82 -9.99 -9.96 12.00
CA VAL A 82 -8.89 -10.50 12.79
C VAL A 82 -8.22 -9.41 13.64
N VAL A 83 -7.87 -8.28 13.03
CA VAL A 83 -7.14 -7.20 13.70
C VAL A 83 -7.97 -6.60 14.83
N PHE A 84 -9.27 -6.33 14.63
CA PHE A 84 -10.10 -5.79 15.70
C PHE A 84 -10.26 -6.77 16.86
N LEU A 85 -10.35 -8.09 16.62
CA LEU A 85 -10.33 -9.08 17.70
C LEU A 85 -9.00 -9.08 18.47
N THR A 86 -7.87 -8.83 17.80
CA THR A 86 -6.56 -8.69 18.44
C THR A 86 -6.44 -7.39 19.24
N ILE A 87 -6.91 -6.26 18.70
CA ILE A 87 -6.91 -4.94 19.36
C ILE A 87 -7.69 -5.01 20.67
N TRP A 88 -8.92 -5.56 20.62
CA TRP A 88 -9.83 -5.62 21.77
C TRP A 88 -9.57 -6.80 22.72
N ASN A 89 -8.46 -7.53 22.55
CA ASN A 89 -8.05 -8.65 23.39
C ASN A 89 -9.08 -9.79 23.47
N VAL A 90 -9.77 -10.09 22.36
CA VAL A 90 -10.67 -11.25 22.25
C VAL A 90 -9.88 -12.47 21.79
N VAL A 91 -9.08 -12.33 20.72
CA VAL A 91 -8.22 -13.39 20.19
C VAL A 91 -6.84 -12.80 19.86
N ARG A 92 -5.82 -13.22 20.61
CA ARG A 92 -4.41 -12.83 20.42
C ARG A 92 -3.56 -14.09 20.19
N ASN A 93 -3.51 -14.54 18.95
CA ASN A 93 -2.75 -15.73 18.55
C ASN A 93 -1.89 -15.40 17.32
N GLN A 94 -0.64 -15.86 17.33
CA GLN A 94 0.34 -15.58 16.27
C GLN A 94 -0.15 -16.03 14.89
N TRP A 95 -0.68 -17.24 14.78
CA TRP A 95 -1.15 -17.82 13.52
C TRP A 95 -2.46 -17.18 13.05
N PHE A 96 -3.32 -16.81 14.00
CA PHE A 96 -4.54 -16.07 13.68
C PHE A 96 -4.20 -14.71 13.06
N PHE A 97 -3.25 -13.97 13.64
CA PHE A 97 -2.82 -12.67 13.12
C PHE A 97 -2.03 -12.80 11.80
N ASN A 98 -1.05 -13.71 11.73
CA ASN A 98 -0.24 -13.90 10.52
C ASN A 98 -1.06 -14.43 9.32
N GLY A 99 -2.13 -15.19 9.58
CA GLY A 99 -3.03 -15.68 8.54
C GLY A 99 -3.65 -14.55 7.70
N VAL A 100 -3.79 -13.35 8.27
CA VAL A 100 -4.25 -12.16 7.53
C VAL A 100 -3.23 -11.72 6.49
N GLY A 101 -1.94 -11.72 6.83
CA GLY A 101 -0.87 -11.39 5.89
C GLY A 101 -0.84 -12.35 4.71
N LEU A 102 -1.17 -13.62 4.94
CA LEU A 102 -1.34 -14.63 3.89
C LEU A 102 -2.55 -14.32 3.00
N ALA A 103 -3.69 -13.92 3.59
CA ALA A 103 -4.88 -13.53 2.85
C ALA A 103 -4.64 -12.27 1.99
N GLU A 104 -3.77 -11.34 2.41
CA GLU A 104 -3.40 -10.13 1.63
C GLU A 104 -2.73 -10.47 0.29
N GLN A 105 -2.10 -11.64 0.17
CA GLN A 105 -1.39 -12.04 -1.04
C GLN A 105 -2.33 -12.24 -2.23
N PHE A 106 -3.59 -12.60 -1.99
CA PHE A 106 -4.59 -12.77 -3.04
C PHE A 106 -4.93 -11.46 -3.77
N PRO A 107 -5.44 -10.40 -3.09
CA PRO A 107 -5.73 -9.13 -3.76
C PRO A 107 -4.46 -8.45 -4.26
N TYR A 108 -3.31 -8.62 -3.58
CA TYR A 108 -2.04 -8.10 -4.05
C TYR A 108 -1.60 -8.75 -5.37
N GLY A 109 -1.61 -10.09 -5.45
CA GLY A 109 -1.31 -10.87 -6.65
C GLY A 109 -2.22 -10.54 -7.82
N LEU A 110 -3.52 -10.41 -7.57
CA LEU A 110 -4.49 -10.02 -8.57
C LEU A 110 -4.21 -8.63 -9.15
N ARG A 111 -3.95 -7.64 -8.30
CA ARG A 111 -3.62 -6.27 -8.75
C ARG A 111 -2.29 -6.22 -9.48
N PHE A 112 -1.33 -7.06 -9.09
CA PHE A 112 -0.03 -7.15 -9.75
C PHE A 112 -0.18 -7.69 -11.18
N ILE A 113 -0.79 -8.86 -11.35
CA ILE A 113 -0.89 -9.52 -12.66
C ILE A 113 -1.78 -8.75 -13.64
N VAL A 114 -2.92 -8.19 -13.18
CA VAL A 114 -3.79 -7.36 -14.02
C VAL A 114 -3.03 -6.13 -14.53
N SER A 115 -2.21 -5.51 -13.67
CA SER A 115 -1.38 -4.38 -14.08
C SER A 115 -0.36 -4.77 -15.14
N THR A 116 0.25 -5.95 -15.01
CA THR A 116 1.19 -6.48 -16.01
C THR A 116 0.51 -6.74 -17.34
N TYR A 117 -0.69 -7.32 -17.36
CA TYR A 117 -1.46 -7.51 -18.59
C TYR A 117 -1.83 -6.20 -19.27
N VAL A 118 -2.29 -5.23 -18.49
CA VAL A 118 -2.64 -3.90 -19.01
C VAL A 118 -1.41 -3.19 -19.58
N ALA A 119 -0.23 -3.34 -18.96
CA ALA A 119 1.03 -2.79 -19.45
C ALA A 119 1.43 -3.38 -20.80
N VAL A 120 1.43 -4.71 -20.93
CA VAL A 120 1.83 -5.39 -22.17
C VAL A 120 0.84 -5.11 -23.30
N GLU A 121 -0.47 -5.10 -23.02
CA GLU A 121 -1.47 -4.86 -24.07
C GLU A 121 -1.47 -3.41 -24.59
N ILE A 122 -1.13 -2.42 -23.76
CA ILE A 122 -1.02 -1.03 -24.24
C ILE A 122 0.30 -0.75 -24.95
N ALA A 123 1.37 -1.47 -24.62
CA ALA A 123 2.69 -1.23 -25.18
C ALA A 123 2.73 -1.44 -26.70
N ASP A 124 3.44 -0.57 -27.41
CA ASP A 124 3.71 -0.75 -28.83
C ASP A 124 4.81 -1.81 -29.04
N LYS A 125 4.75 -2.51 -30.18
CA LYS A 125 5.71 -3.54 -30.53
C LYS A 125 7.13 -2.95 -30.51
N GLY A 126 8.03 -3.55 -29.74
CA GLY A 126 9.40 -3.08 -29.56
C GLY A 126 9.61 -2.09 -28.39
N ASN A 127 8.55 -1.65 -27.71
CA ASN A 127 8.65 -0.76 -26.53
C ASN A 127 7.94 -1.33 -25.27
N GLU A 128 7.71 -2.65 -25.25
CA GLU A 128 7.06 -3.37 -24.16
C GLU A 128 7.85 -3.25 -22.85
N GLY A 129 9.17 -3.39 -22.93
CA GLY A 129 10.06 -3.26 -21.78
C GLY A 129 10.02 -1.88 -21.13
N ALA A 130 10.11 -0.80 -21.93
CA ALA A 130 10.07 0.56 -21.36
C ALA A 130 8.69 0.90 -20.80
N THR A 131 7.62 0.45 -21.46
CA THR A 131 6.24 0.61 -20.99
C THR A 131 6.02 -0.08 -19.63
N TYR A 132 6.45 -1.34 -19.53
CA TYR A 132 6.38 -2.10 -18.30
C TYR A 132 7.25 -1.49 -17.20
N GLY A 133 8.49 -1.09 -17.54
CA GLY A 133 9.41 -0.42 -16.64
C GLY A 133 8.83 0.88 -16.09
N LEU A 134 8.23 1.72 -16.93
CA LEU A 134 7.55 2.93 -16.50
C LEU A 134 6.43 2.62 -15.50
N ILE A 135 5.49 1.73 -15.86
CA ILE A 135 4.36 1.37 -14.99
C ILE A 135 4.86 0.79 -13.64
N THR A 136 5.93 0.00 -13.66
CA THR A 136 6.53 -0.58 -12.46
C THR A 136 7.16 0.49 -11.58
N THR A 137 7.97 1.38 -12.15
CA THR A 137 8.59 2.50 -11.41
C THR A 137 7.54 3.41 -10.78
N VAL A 138 6.48 3.72 -11.53
CA VAL A 138 5.31 4.48 -11.05
C VAL A 138 4.66 3.81 -9.84
N SER A 139 4.52 2.48 -9.87
CA SER A 139 3.94 1.70 -8.77
C SER A 139 4.86 1.69 -7.55
N ASN A 140 6.17 1.54 -7.75
CA ASN A 140 7.12 1.50 -6.64
C ASN A 140 7.25 2.87 -5.94
N LEU A 141 7.09 3.97 -6.69
CA LEU A 141 7.11 5.31 -6.12
C LEU A 141 5.90 5.59 -5.21
N SER A 142 4.77 4.93 -5.42
CA SER A 142 3.59 5.16 -4.59
C SER A 142 3.80 4.68 -3.15
N GLY A 143 4.66 3.69 -2.92
CA GLY A 143 4.93 3.12 -1.61
C GLY A 143 5.49 4.15 -0.63
N PRO A 144 6.64 4.78 -0.94
CA PRO A 144 7.19 5.85 -0.11
C PRO A 144 6.24 7.03 0.09
N PHE A 145 5.54 7.46 -0.97
CA PHE A 145 4.58 8.56 -0.87
C PHE A 145 3.42 8.24 0.09
N ALA A 146 2.83 7.04 -0.02
CA ALA A 146 1.82 6.57 0.92
C ALA A 146 2.39 6.47 2.34
N SER A 147 3.65 6.08 2.48
CA SER A 147 4.32 5.98 3.77
C SER A 147 4.47 7.30 4.50
N ILE A 148 4.79 8.38 3.79
CA ILE A 148 4.87 9.71 4.38
C ILE A 148 3.48 10.13 4.85
N PHE A 149 2.46 9.91 4.03
CA PHE A 149 1.08 10.26 4.35
C PHE A 149 0.60 9.53 5.61
N TYR A 150 0.70 8.20 5.66
CA TYR A 150 0.20 7.46 6.83
C TYR A 150 1.04 7.70 8.08
N LYS A 151 2.37 7.86 7.96
CA LYS A 151 3.23 8.20 9.11
C LYS A 151 2.86 9.57 9.69
N TYR A 152 2.60 10.55 8.82
CA TYR A 152 2.16 11.87 9.23
C TYR A 152 0.83 11.80 10.00
N VAL A 153 -0.18 11.12 9.44
CA VAL A 153 -1.49 10.94 10.11
C VAL A 153 -1.34 10.18 11.43
N ASN A 154 -0.58 9.09 11.44
CA ASN A 154 -0.38 8.26 12.64
C ASN A 154 0.44 8.98 13.73
N SER A 155 1.22 10.00 13.38
CA SER A 155 2.00 10.80 14.35
C SER A 155 1.14 11.57 15.35
N TYR A 156 -0.17 11.67 15.09
CA TYR A 156 -1.15 12.28 15.99
C TYR A 156 -1.77 11.29 16.99
N PHE A 157 -1.49 9.99 16.87
CA PHE A 157 -2.08 8.92 17.69
C PHE A 157 -1.02 8.18 18.52
N LYS A 158 -1.41 7.58 19.65
CA LYS A 158 -0.55 6.74 20.50
C LYS A 158 -0.36 5.34 19.92
N VAL A 159 0.42 5.25 18.85
CA VAL A 159 0.65 4.00 18.10
C VAL A 159 2.12 3.57 18.07
N SER A 160 2.96 4.14 18.94
CA SER A 160 4.36 3.74 19.06
C SER A 160 4.49 2.38 19.74
N GLN A 161 5.65 1.75 19.61
CA GLN A 161 5.93 0.48 20.29
C GLN A 161 5.73 0.57 21.81
N ASN A 162 6.13 1.69 22.44
CA ASN A 162 5.98 1.86 23.87
C ASN A 162 4.53 2.09 24.28
N ASP A 163 3.74 2.79 23.46
CA ASP A 163 2.31 2.98 23.72
C ASP A 163 1.58 1.64 23.69
N VAL A 164 1.81 0.83 22.65
CA VAL A 164 1.16 -0.47 22.46
C VAL A 164 1.49 -1.45 23.60
N LYS A 165 2.69 -1.38 24.19
CA LYS A 165 3.06 -2.16 25.39
C LYS A 165 2.20 -1.84 26.61
N THR A 166 1.73 -0.60 26.76
CA THR A 166 0.91 -0.22 27.92
C THR A 166 -0.48 -0.83 27.88
N ASP A 167 -0.95 -1.24 26.70
CA ASP A 167 -2.25 -1.89 26.45
C ASP A 167 -3.43 -1.19 27.15
N THR A 168 -3.40 0.14 27.24
CA THR A 168 -4.47 0.94 27.85
C THR A 168 -5.65 1.10 26.90
N LEU A 169 -6.84 1.42 27.45
CA LEU A 169 -8.05 1.64 26.65
C LEU A 169 -7.87 2.76 25.61
N GLU A 170 -7.16 3.84 25.97
CA GLU A 170 -6.85 4.95 25.06
C GLU A 170 -6.04 4.47 23.86
N VAL A 171 -5.01 3.66 24.08
CA VAL A 171 -4.15 3.13 23.01
C VAL A 171 -4.94 2.20 22.08
N ARG A 172 -5.84 1.37 22.62
CA ARG A 172 -6.70 0.51 21.79
C ARG A 172 -7.61 1.32 20.88
N TRP A 173 -8.17 2.43 21.37
CA TRP A 173 -8.96 3.35 20.54
C TRP A 173 -8.10 4.04 19.47
N ASP A 174 -6.94 4.58 19.84
CA ASP A 174 -6.01 5.22 18.90
C ASP A 174 -5.57 4.26 17.78
N VAL A 175 -5.26 3.02 18.15
CA VAL A 175 -4.95 1.95 17.19
C VAL A 175 -6.17 1.64 16.29
N THR A 176 -7.37 1.60 16.85
CA THR A 176 -8.62 1.38 16.08
C THR A 176 -8.81 2.50 15.04
N TYR A 177 -8.61 3.76 15.42
CA TYR A 177 -8.78 4.90 14.52
C TYR A 177 -7.81 4.87 13.33
N VAL A 178 -6.52 4.57 13.57
CA VAL A 178 -5.56 4.49 12.46
C VAL A 178 -5.85 3.33 11.50
N TYR A 179 -6.43 2.23 11.98
CA TYR A 179 -6.90 1.13 11.12
C TYR A 179 -8.14 1.54 10.31
N PHE A 180 -9.11 2.23 10.92
CA PHE A 180 -10.24 2.78 10.17
C PHE A 180 -9.81 3.74 9.06
N ILE A 181 -8.84 4.61 9.34
CA ILE A 181 -8.27 5.49 8.32
C ILE A 181 -7.63 4.67 7.20
N SER A 182 -6.76 3.70 7.53
CA SER A 182 -6.11 2.83 6.52
C SER A 182 -7.13 2.08 5.67
N TYR A 183 -8.17 1.48 6.27
CA TYR A 183 -9.23 0.79 5.54
C TYR A 183 -10.08 1.75 4.71
N GLY A 184 -10.36 2.94 5.21
CA GLY A 184 -11.03 4.01 4.46
C GLY A 184 -10.27 4.35 3.18
N PHE A 185 -8.95 4.49 3.24
CA PHE A 185 -8.10 4.70 2.06
C PHE A 185 -8.10 3.50 1.11
N LYS A 186 -8.03 2.26 1.63
CA LYS A 186 -8.14 1.04 0.80
C LYS A 186 -9.48 0.98 0.05
N ILE A 187 -10.60 1.32 0.70
CA ILE A 187 -11.92 1.36 0.07
C ILE A 187 -12.01 2.53 -0.92
N ALA A 188 -11.53 3.72 -0.54
CA ALA A 188 -11.50 4.88 -1.43
C ALA A 188 -10.64 4.64 -2.68
N SER A 189 -9.66 3.72 -2.62
CA SER A 189 -8.90 3.30 -3.80
C SER A 189 -9.77 2.75 -4.93
N LEU A 190 -10.93 2.18 -4.59
CA LEU A 190 -11.88 1.60 -5.53
C LEU A 190 -12.54 2.65 -6.42
N PHE A 191 -12.60 3.91 -5.96
CA PHE A 191 -13.06 5.02 -6.79
C PHE A 191 -12.26 5.08 -8.09
N TRP A 192 -10.95 4.91 -8.04
CA TRP A 192 -10.08 5.00 -9.22
C TRP A 192 -10.27 3.86 -10.23
N LEU A 193 -11.03 2.80 -9.92
CA LEU A 193 -11.28 1.69 -10.84
C LEU A 193 -12.00 2.12 -12.14
N PHE A 194 -12.70 3.25 -12.15
CA PHE A 194 -13.29 3.77 -13.40
C PHE A 194 -12.22 4.05 -14.47
N LEU A 195 -10.99 4.33 -14.07
CA LEU A 195 -9.88 4.65 -14.95
C LEU A 195 -9.22 3.41 -15.56
N LEU A 196 -9.40 2.24 -14.94
CA LEU A 196 -8.92 0.94 -15.44
C LEU A 196 -9.90 0.38 -16.47
N PRO A 197 -9.51 0.00 -17.69
CA PRO A 197 -10.42 -0.72 -18.60
C PRO A 197 -10.86 -2.07 -17.99
N PRO A 198 -12.15 -2.45 -18.10
CA PRO A 198 -12.68 -3.63 -17.40
C PRO A 198 -12.16 -4.97 -17.93
N GLN A 199 -11.66 -5.01 -19.17
CA GLN A 199 -11.17 -6.23 -19.79
C GLN A 199 -10.15 -5.93 -20.89
N LYS A 200 -9.43 -6.97 -21.32
CA LYS A 200 -8.49 -6.99 -22.43
C LYS A 200 -9.01 -6.35 -23.73
N ALA A 201 -10.26 -6.62 -24.12
CA ALA A 201 -10.87 -6.06 -25.33
C ALA A 201 -10.94 -4.52 -25.26
N GLU A 202 -11.32 -3.98 -24.11
CA GLU A 202 -11.41 -2.54 -23.88
C GLU A 202 -10.03 -1.87 -23.82
N VAL A 203 -8.99 -2.57 -23.33
CA VAL A 203 -7.61 -2.06 -23.43
C VAL A 203 -7.18 -1.92 -24.88
N ARG A 204 -7.51 -2.89 -25.74
CA ARG A 204 -7.21 -2.83 -27.17
C ARG A 204 -8.01 -1.73 -27.87
N ALA A 205 -9.28 -1.56 -27.51
CA ALA A 205 -10.10 -0.45 -28.00
C ALA A 205 -9.52 0.91 -27.59
N LEU A 206 -9.10 1.04 -26.32
CA LEU A 206 -8.43 2.24 -25.81
C LEU A 206 -7.09 2.50 -26.50
N LYS A 207 -6.33 1.45 -26.85
CA LYS A 207 -5.09 1.59 -27.62
C LYS A 207 -5.38 2.07 -29.05
N ALA A 208 -6.39 1.50 -29.71
CA ALA A 208 -6.72 1.83 -31.10
C ALA A 208 -7.38 3.21 -31.26
N ARG A 209 -8.24 3.61 -30.31
CA ARG A 209 -9.05 4.85 -30.37
C ARG A 209 -8.56 5.94 -29.42
N GLY A 210 -7.56 5.66 -28.59
CA GLY A 210 -7.12 6.57 -27.54
C GLY A 210 -6.51 7.84 -28.09
N GLY A 211 -6.96 8.99 -27.57
CA GLY A 211 -6.40 10.29 -27.90
C GLY A 211 -5.03 10.54 -27.25
N LYS A 212 -4.20 11.34 -27.91
CA LYS A 212 -2.94 11.88 -27.34
C LYS A 212 -3.26 13.19 -26.63
N SER A 213 -3.03 13.27 -25.32
CA SER A 213 -3.16 14.51 -24.55
C SER A 213 -1.80 14.97 -24.04
N LYS A 214 -1.30 16.09 -24.57
CA LYS A 214 -0.04 16.71 -24.12
C LYS A 214 -0.15 17.20 -22.67
N VAL A 215 -1.30 17.77 -22.30
CA VAL A 215 -1.57 18.28 -20.95
C VAL A 215 -1.57 17.15 -19.92
N ALA A 216 -2.26 16.03 -20.19
CA ALA A 216 -2.29 14.90 -19.27
C ALA A 216 -0.91 14.24 -19.12
N GLY A 217 -0.12 14.19 -20.21
CA GLY A 217 1.27 13.76 -20.16
C GLY A 217 2.14 14.67 -19.27
N PHE A 218 2.00 15.99 -19.42
CA PHE A 218 2.73 16.96 -18.60
C PHE A 218 2.37 16.84 -17.11
N ILE A 219 1.08 16.83 -16.77
CA ILE A 219 0.61 16.64 -15.37
C ILE A 219 1.21 15.37 -14.77
N LEU A 220 1.19 14.27 -15.52
CA LEU A 220 1.72 13.00 -15.09
C LEU A 220 3.23 13.06 -14.82
N VAL A 221 4.01 13.63 -15.75
CA VAL A 221 5.48 13.76 -15.59
C VAL A 221 5.81 14.68 -14.42
N SER A 222 5.14 15.83 -14.30
CA SER A 222 5.34 16.76 -13.18
C SER A 222 4.99 16.13 -11.84
N LEU A 223 3.87 15.40 -11.75
CA LEU A 223 3.48 14.65 -10.56
C LEU A 223 4.56 13.65 -10.17
N PHE A 224 5.08 12.88 -11.14
CA PHE A 224 6.15 11.93 -10.87
C PHE A 224 7.43 12.59 -10.39
N PHE A 225 7.84 13.69 -11.03
CA PHE A 225 9.03 14.42 -10.62
C PHE A 225 8.90 14.93 -9.18
N ILE A 226 7.78 15.56 -8.84
CA ILE A 226 7.49 16.04 -7.48
C ILE A 226 7.51 14.88 -6.47
N CYS A 227 6.83 13.76 -6.78
CA CYS A 227 6.79 12.61 -5.89
C CYS A 227 8.17 11.97 -5.68
N VAL A 228 9.00 11.86 -6.73
CA VAL A 228 10.39 11.38 -6.61
C VAL A 228 11.21 12.31 -5.75
N SER A 229 11.23 13.61 -6.06
CA SER A 229 11.98 14.59 -5.29
C SER A 229 11.57 14.59 -3.82
N PHE A 230 10.27 14.62 -3.54
CA PHE A 230 9.74 14.59 -2.18
C PHE A 230 10.10 13.30 -1.43
N THR A 231 9.97 12.15 -2.08
CA THR A 231 10.35 10.84 -1.51
C THR A 231 11.83 10.79 -1.17
N VAL A 232 12.69 11.24 -2.10
CA VAL A 232 14.15 11.25 -1.90
C VAL A 232 14.51 12.20 -0.75
N SER A 233 13.98 13.43 -0.74
CA SER A 233 14.20 14.39 0.35
C SER A 233 13.74 13.83 1.70
N SER A 234 12.55 13.23 1.77
CA SER A 234 12.03 12.63 3.00
C SER A 234 12.89 11.48 3.51
N ASN A 235 13.34 10.60 2.62
CA ASN A 235 14.22 9.49 2.99
C ASN A 235 15.57 9.99 3.50
N ILE A 236 16.16 11.00 2.85
CA ILE A 236 17.40 11.65 3.31
C ILE A 236 17.20 12.27 4.70
N MET A 237 16.07 12.96 4.94
CA MET A 237 15.77 13.53 6.26
C MET A 237 15.62 12.46 7.35
N SER A 238 15.15 11.26 7.02
CA SER A 238 15.03 10.17 8.01
C SER A 238 16.39 9.63 8.47
N ILE A 239 17.45 9.80 7.67
CA ILE A 239 18.81 9.34 7.98
C ILE A 239 19.52 10.31 8.91
N PHE A 240 19.33 11.63 8.73
CA PHE A 240 20.07 12.63 9.48
C PHE A 240 19.48 12.82 10.90
N PRO A 241 20.30 12.72 11.96
CA PRO A 241 19.84 12.93 13.34
C PRO A 241 19.20 14.30 13.59
N SER A 242 19.60 15.31 12.80
CA SER A 242 19.09 16.68 12.88
C SER A 242 17.69 16.87 12.29
N THR A 243 17.20 15.95 11.46
CA THR A 243 15.93 16.06 10.74
C THR A 243 15.01 14.86 10.93
N LYS A 244 15.49 13.77 11.55
CA LYS A 244 14.71 12.54 11.83
C LYS A 244 13.43 12.74 12.66
N CYS A 245 13.38 13.78 13.50
CA CYS A 245 12.21 14.02 14.34
C CYS A 245 11.04 14.66 13.59
N TYR A 246 11.26 15.26 12.42
CA TYR A 246 10.18 15.90 11.67
C TYR A 246 9.14 14.88 11.23
N ARG A 247 7.85 15.24 11.33
CA ARG A 247 6.74 14.37 10.90
C ARG A 247 6.84 13.98 9.43
N VAL A 248 7.34 14.90 8.59
CA VAL A 248 7.59 14.64 7.16
C VAL A 248 8.63 13.53 6.97
N ALA A 249 9.63 13.43 7.86
CA ALA A 249 10.61 12.34 7.86
C ALA A 249 10.12 11.06 8.55
N GLY A 250 8.86 11.04 9.04
CA GLY A 250 8.28 9.92 9.79
C GLY A 250 8.54 9.95 11.29
N GLY A 251 9.07 11.06 11.84
CA GLY A 251 9.26 11.26 13.28
C GLY A 251 8.01 11.72 14.01
N ASN A 252 8.10 11.84 15.35
CA ASN A 252 6.99 12.24 16.22
C ASN A 252 6.71 13.77 16.24
N GLY A 253 7.52 14.57 15.55
CA GLY A 253 7.39 16.02 15.52
C GLY A 253 7.78 16.73 16.82
N VAL A 254 8.42 16.03 17.76
CA VAL A 254 8.85 16.61 19.04
C VAL A 254 10.27 17.17 18.89
N LEU A 255 10.40 18.48 19.10
CA LEU A 255 11.68 19.19 19.14
C LEU A 255 12.17 19.28 20.58
N ASP A 256 13.48 19.29 20.77
CA ASP A 256 14.10 19.53 22.06
C ASP A 256 13.78 20.97 22.53
N PRO A 257 13.13 21.17 23.70
CA PRO A 257 12.76 22.48 24.21
C PRO A 257 13.94 23.44 24.40
N LYS A 258 15.16 22.91 24.59
CA LYS A 258 16.36 23.73 24.85
C LYS A 258 17.05 24.18 23.58
N THR A 259 17.06 23.35 22.55
CA THR A 259 17.84 23.60 21.32
C THR A 259 16.97 23.90 20.10
N GLY A 260 15.66 23.66 20.18
CA GLY A 260 14.73 23.78 19.05
C GLY A 260 15.02 22.80 17.92
N LYS A 261 15.91 21.82 18.13
CA LYS A 261 16.35 20.84 17.14
C LYS A 261 15.79 19.46 17.45
N CYS A 262 15.90 18.54 16.50
CA CYS A 262 15.59 17.15 16.77
C CYS A 262 16.46 16.60 17.91
N PRO A 263 15.86 15.93 18.92
CA PRO A 263 16.62 15.39 20.03
C PRO A 263 17.63 14.36 19.53
N GLN A 264 18.92 14.62 19.83
CA GLN A 264 20.01 13.68 19.59
C GLN A 264 19.97 12.63 20.71
N LYS A 265 19.08 11.65 20.56
CA LYS A 265 19.29 10.32 21.14
C LYS A 265 19.90 9.42 20.09
#